data_AF-A0AAD7ZWP0-F1
#
_entry.id   AF-A0AAD7ZWP0-F1
#
_cell.length_a   1.000
_cell.length_b   1.000
_cell.length_c   1.000
_cell.angle_alpha   90.00
_cell.angle_beta   90.00
_cell.angle_gamma   90.00
#
_symmetry.space_group_name_H-M   'P 1'
#
loop_
_entity.id
_entity.type
_entity.pdbx_description
1 polymer ?
#
loop_
_entity_poly.entity_id
_entity_poly.type
_entity_poly.pdbx_seq_one_letter_code
_entity_poly.pdbx_strand_id
1 'polypeptide(L)'
;MGKSGEGRCGKKRDDINNNNQLKDMISRKMSGGTLGPDSLADVEQVKSFRDFLMSYNKLSEICFNDCVWDFTTRSVKSQEDKCALNCMEKYLKMNQRISQRFQEFQILANENALAAAQKSGAIPR
;
A
#
# COMPACT_ATOMS: atom_id res chain seq x y z
N MET A 1 53.32 -11.25 7.54
CA MET A 1 52.46 -10.28 8.25
C MET A 1 51.08 -10.92 8.37
N GLY A 2 50.51 -11.38 9.48
CA GLY A 2 50.70 -11.06 10.89
C GLY A 2 49.34 -10.76 11.55
N LYS A 3 48.42 -11.75 11.54
CA LYS A 3 47.23 -12.06 12.39
C LYS A 3 46.18 -10.98 12.85
N SER A 4 44.94 -11.49 12.96
CA SER A 4 43.79 -11.09 13.82
C SER A 4 42.94 -9.90 13.34
N GLY A 5 41.60 -9.93 13.28
CA GLY A 5 40.63 -10.70 14.07
C GLY A 5 39.86 -9.75 14.99
N GLU A 6 38.54 -9.89 15.02
CA GLU A 6 37.57 -9.40 16.03
C GLU A 6 36.77 -8.12 15.73
N GLY A 7 35.45 -8.33 15.77
CA GLY A 7 34.42 -7.34 15.58
C GLY A 7 34.26 -6.38 16.75
N ARG A 8 33.62 -5.25 16.48
CA ARG A 8 33.31 -4.24 17.48
C ARG A 8 31.80 -4.13 17.66
N CYS A 9 31.20 -5.16 18.27
CA CYS A 9 29.95 -5.02 18.98
C CYS A 9 30.28 -4.49 20.39
N GLY A 10 30.42 -3.17 20.51
CA GLY A 10 30.71 -2.50 21.77
C GLY A 10 29.45 -2.02 22.46
N LYS A 11 28.88 -2.85 23.34
CA LYS A 11 27.93 -2.41 24.38
C LYS A 11 28.72 -1.66 25.46
N LYS A 12 28.28 -0.44 25.81
CA LYS A 12 28.40 0.11 27.17
C LYS A 12 27.20 1.01 27.47
N ARG A 13 26.24 0.40 28.18
CA ARG A 13 25.40 0.94 29.24
C ARG A 13 26.30 1.25 30.46
N ASP A 14 26.07 2.15 31.41
CA ASP A 14 25.00 3.04 31.86
C ASP A 14 25.71 4.34 32.37
N ASP A 15 25.12 5.52 32.64
CA ASP A 15 24.12 5.80 33.67
C ASP A 15 23.61 7.26 33.58
N ILE A 16 22.58 7.52 34.41
CA ILE A 16 22.10 8.81 34.93
C ILE A 16 20.85 9.40 34.24
N ASN A 17 19.73 8.74 34.55
CA ASN A 17 18.54 9.31 35.21
C ASN A 17 18.35 10.85 35.09
N ASN A 18 17.31 11.25 34.35
CA ASN A 18 16.50 12.41 34.73
C ASN A 18 15.04 12.22 34.25
N ASN A 19 14.19 11.78 35.18
CA ASN A 19 12.93 12.45 35.50
C ASN A 19 11.81 12.42 34.44
N ASN A 20 11.18 11.25 34.36
CA ASN A 20 9.77 11.02 34.69
C ASN A 20 8.75 12.18 34.60
N GLN A 21 8.67 12.88 33.47
CA GLN A 21 7.51 13.73 33.16
C GLN A 21 6.77 13.33 31.86
N LEU A 22 7.38 12.50 31.01
CA LEU A 22 6.75 12.00 29.78
C LEU A 22 5.97 10.68 29.98
N LYS A 23 6.32 9.89 31.01
CA LYS A 23 5.65 8.62 31.31
C LYS A 23 4.25 8.78 31.93
N ASP A 24 4.00 9.90 32.61
CA ASP A 24 2.71 10.13 33.29
C ASP A 24 1.61 10.70 32.37
N MET A 25 1.96 11.30 31.22
CA MET A 25 0.99 11.67 30.19
C MET A 25 0.51 10.47 29.36
N ILE A 26 1.34 9.42 29.24
CA ILE A 26 1.00 8.23 28.46
C ILE A 26 0.09 7.29 29.27
N SER A 27 0.25 7.19 30.60
CA SER A 27 -0.57 6.27 31.41
C SER A 27 -2.04 6.70 31.57
N ARG A 28 -2.34 8.01 31.62
CA ARG A 28 -3.74 8.50 31.73
C ARG A 28 -4.53 8.49 30.42
N LYS A 29 -3.86 8.39 29.26
CA LYS A 29 -4.53 8.20 27.96
C LYS A 29 -4.79 6.72 27.62
N MET A 30 -4.28 5.79 28.43
CA MET A 30 -4.39 4.34 28.19
C MET A 30 -5.54 3.67 28.96
N SER A 31 -6.38 4.44 29.66
CA SER A 31 -7.62 3.95 30.32
C SER A 31 -8.92 4.45 29.66
N GLY A 32 -8.83 5.13 28.50
CA GLY A 32 -9.98 5.66 27.77
C GLY A 32 -9.91 5.52 26.25
N GLY A 33 -9.16 4.54 25.74
CA GLY A 33 -9.07 4.27 24.30
C GLY A 33 -9.43 2.82 24.02
N THR A 34 -10.70 2.58 23.73
CA THR A 34 -11.16 1.33 23.14
C THR A 34 -10.35 1.09 21.85
N LEU A 35 -9.74 -0.09 21.76
CA LEU A 35 -9.43 -0.72 20.46
C LEU A 35 -10.78 -1.17 19.88
N GLY A 36 -11.54 -0.20 19.40
CA GLY A 36 -12.78 -0.35 18.66
C GLY A 36 -12.65 0.43 17.35
N PRO A 37 -13.29 -0.02 16.25
CA PRO A 37 -13.29 0.68 14.97
C PRO A 37 -14.20 1.92 15.06
N ASP A 38 -13.78 2.94 15.80
CA ASP A 38 -14.63 4.10 16.14
C ASP A 38 -14.32 5.35 15.30
N SER A 39 -13.72 5.21 14.12
CA SER A 39 -13.69 6.29 13.15
C SER A 39 -13.80 5.78 11.71
N LEU A 40 -14.79 6.30 10.96
CA LEU A 40 -14.99 6.04 9.53
C LEU A 40 -13.72 6.33 8.71
N ALA A 41 -12.93 7.31 9.13
CA ALA A 41 -11.65 7.67 8.51
C ALA A 41 -10.58 6.57 8.64
N ASP A 42 -10.50 5.90 9.80
CA ASP A 42 -9.57 4.78 10.00
C ASP A 42 -10.02 3.55 9.19
N VAL A 43 -11.33 3.30 9.10
CA VAL A 43 -11.87 2.20 8.27
C VAL A 43 -11.57 2.40 6.78
N GLU A 44 -11.71 3.63 6.26
CA GLU A 44 -11.40 3.96 4.86
C GLU A 44 -9.89 3.92 4.57
N GLN A 45 -9.07 4.35 5.53
CA GLN A 45 -7.62 4.27 5.43
C GLN A 45 -7.13 2.82 5.44
N VAL A 46 -7.67 1.99 6.34
CA VAL A 46 -7.39 0.54 6.40
C VAL A 46 -7.82 -0.15 5.11
N LYS A 47 -8.99 0.21 4.56
CA LYS A 47 -9.45 -0.32 3.27
C LYS A 47 -8.49 0.05 2.14
N SER A 48 -8.08 1.32 2.06
CA SER A 48 -7.15 1.79 1.02
C SER A 48 -5.80 1.07 1.09
N PHE A 49 -5.31 0.82 2.30
CA PHE A 49 -4.06 0.06 2.50
C PHE A 49 -4.20 -1.41 2.10
N ARG A 50 -5.33 -2.04 2.44
CA ARG A 50 -5.63 -3.42 2.02
C ARG A 50 -5.68 -3.53 0.49
N ASP A 51 -6.36 -2.59 -0.16
CA ASP A 51 -6.51 -2.56 -1.62
C ASP A 51 -5.14 -2.33 -2.30
N PHE A 52 -4.27 -1.49 -1.70
CA PHE A 52 -2.88 -1.34 -2.14
C PHE A 52 -2.09 -2.65 -2.04
N LEU A 53 -2.15 -3.35 -0.90
CA LEU A 53 -1.42 -4.61 -0.73
C LEU A 53 -1.90 -5.70 -1.70
N MET A 54 -3.20 -5.77 -1.96
CA MET A 54 -3.75 -6.68 -2.96
C MET A 54 -3.23 -6.36 -4.36
N SER A 55 -3.21 -5.07 -4.74
CA SER A 55 -2.69 -4.64 -6.03
C SER A 55 -1.18 -4.88 -6.15
N TYR A 56 -0.41 -4.62 -5.09
CA TYR A 56 1.02 -4.89 -5.03
C TYR A 56 1.33 -6.37 -5.28
N ASN A 57 0.66 -7.27 -4.55
CA ASN A 57 0.84 -8.71 -4.73
C ASN A 57 0.51 -9.15 -6.16
N LYS A 58 -0.57 -8.59 -6.74
CA LYS A 58 -0.94 -8.91 -8.11
C LYS A 58 0.09 -8.42 -9.13
N LEU A 59 0.58 -7.21 -8.95
CA LEU A 59 1.64 -6.64 -9.78
C LEU A 59 2.91 -7.48 -9.71
N SER A 60 3.33 -7.88 -8.50
CA SER A 60 4.51 -8.72 -8.31
C SER A 60 4.39 -10.07 -9.03
N GLU A 61 3.22 -10.71 -8.96
CA GLU A 61 2.95 -11.96 -9.67
C GLU A 61 3.05 -11.80 -11.19
N ILE A 62 2.40 -10.77 -11.75
CA ILE A 62 2.40 -10.51 -13.19
C ILE A 62 3.83 -10.26 -13.68
N CYS A 63 4.55 -9.34 -13.04
CA CYS A 63 5.89 -9.00 -13.50
C CYS A 63 6.89 -10.14 -13.27
N PHE A 64 6.72 -10.96 -12.24
CA PHE A 64 7.55 -12.15 -12.08
C PHE A 64 7.33 -13.15 -13.23
N ASN A 65 6.08 -13.46 -13.56
CA ASN A 65 5.75 -14.40 -14.62
C ASN A 65 6.17 -13.90 -16.02
N ASP A 66 6.11 -12.59 -16.26
CA ASP A 66 6.45 -12.01 -17.57
C ASP A 66 7.95 -11.75 -17.76
N CYS A 67 8.67 -11.43 -16.67
CA CYS A 67 10.06 -10.94 -16.75
C CYS A 67 11.12 -11.86 -16.18
N VAL A 68 10.78 -12.88 -15.38
CA VAL A 68 11.75 -13.85 -14.88
C VAL A 68 11.67 -15.10 -15.72
N TRP A 69 12.61 -15.25 -16.66
CA TRP A 69 12.66 -16.36 -17.59
C TRP A 69 13.88 -17.25 -17.41
N ASP A 70 14.91 -16.78 -16.70
CA ASP A 70 16.15 -17.51 -16.52
C ASP A 70 16.37 -17.94 -15.07
N PHE A 71 16.38 -19.25 -14.83
CA PHE A 71 16.59 -19.86 -13.53
C PHE A 71 17.99 -20.48 -13.36
N THR A 72 18.93 -20.18 -14.27
CA THR A 72 20.30 -20.73 -14.22
C THR A 72 21.16 -20.10 -13.12
N THR A 73 20.83 -18.89 -12.67
CA THR A 73 21.57 -18.17 -11.62
C THR A 73 20.64 -17.71 -10.50
N ARG A 74 21.14 -17.68 -9.25
CA ARG A 74 20.38 -17.15 -8.11
C ARG A 74 20.20 -15.62 -8.14
N SER A 75 20.99 -14.92 -8.97
CA SER A 75 20.87 -13.49 -9.21
C SER A 75 20.00 -13.21 -10.43
N VAL A 76 19.19 -12.16 -10.35
CA VAL A 76 18.41 -11.63 -11.49
C VAL A 76 19.36 -11.05 -12.53
N LYS A 77 19.11 -11.32 -13.81
CA LYS A 77 19.91 -10.75 -14.90
C LYS A 77 19.52 -9.29 -15.15
N SER A 78 20.47 -8.49 -15.64
CA SER A 78 20.22 -7.07 -15.94
C SER A 78 19.12 -6.82 -16.98
N GLN A 79 18.82 -7.81 -17.84
CA GLN A 79 17.70 -7.76 -18.77
C GLN A 79 16.36 -7.99 -18.08
N GLU A 80 16.29 -8.92 -17.12
CA GLU A 80 15.11 -9.21 -16.32
C GLU A 80 14.80 -8.03 -15.37
N ASP A 81 15.83 -7.42 -14.77
CA ASP A 81 15.69 -6.20 -13.95
C ASP A 81 15.05 -5.05 -14.76
N LYS A 82 15.54 -4.81 -15.98
CA LYS A 82 14.97 -3.80 -16.88
C LYS A 82 13.54 -4.16 -17.28
N CYS A 83 13.25 -5.43 -17.52
CA CYS A 83 11.89 -5.90 -17.82
C CYS A 83 10.96 -5.61 -16.64
N ALA A 84 11.36 -5.95 -15.41
CA ALA A 84 10.54 -5.76 -14.22
C ALA A 84 10.19 -4.27 -13.98
N LEU A 85 11.16 -3.36 -14.16
CA LEU A 85 10.93 -1.91 -14.07
C LEU A 85 9.93 -1.43 -15.12
N ASN A 86 10.10 -1.84 -16.38
CA ASN A 86 9.18 -1.49 -17.46
C ASN A 86 7.79 -2.10 -17.26
N CYS A 87 7.71 -3.33 -16.74
CA CYS A 87 6.46 -4.00 -16.42
C CYS A 87 5.67 -3.23 -15.36
N MET A 88 6.32 -2.83 -14.27
CA MET A 88 5.72 -2.01 -13.23
C MET A 88 5.19 -0.69 -13.78
N GLU A 89 6.01 0.05 -14.53
CA GLU A 89 5.59 1.35 -15.08
C GLU A 89 4.40 1.19 -16.03
N LYS A 90 4.43 0.17 -16.89
CA LYS A 90 3.36 -0.12 -17.84
C LYS A 90 2.07 -0.52 -17.13
N TYR A 91 2.14 -1.34 -16.08
CA TYR A 91 0.99 -1.76 -15.29
C TYR A 91 0.34 -0.58 -14.57
N LEU A 92 1.13 0.30 -13.94
CA LEU A 92 0.59 1.49 -13.26
C LEU A 92 -0.07 2.46 -14.23
N LYS A 93 0.55 2.73 -15.38
CA LYS A 93 -0.04 3.58 -16.43
C LYS A 93 -1.30 2.96 -17.02
N MET A 94 -1.32 1.64 -17.20
CA MET A 94 -2.50 0.91 -17.67
C MET A 94 -3.65 1.05 -16.67
N ASN A 95 -3.43 0.79 -15.38
CA ASN A 95 -4.48 0.93 -14.37
C ASN A 95 -5.07 2.34 -14.33
N GLN A 96 -4.24 3.38 -14.38
CA GLN A 96 -4.72 4.77 -14.43
C GLN A 96 -5.63 5.02 -15.65
N ARG A 97 -5.24 4.53 -16.83
CA ARG A 97 -6.06 4.65 -18.05
C ARG A 97 -7.36 3.88 -17.94
N ILE A 98 -7.33 2.66 -17.40
CA ILE A 98 -8.53 1.84 -17.18
C ILE A 98 -9.48 2.55 -16.21
N SER A 99 -8.96 3.08 -15.09
CA SER A 99 -9.76 3.83 -14.12
C SER A 99 -10.42 5.06 -14.75
N GLN A 100 -9.70 5.81 -15.59
CA GLN A 100 -10.26 6.97 -16.29
C GLN A 100 -11.44 6.56 -17.19
N ARG A 101 -11.27 5.51 -18.01
CA ARG A 101 -12.34 5.03 -18.89
C ARG A 101 -13.52 4.44 -18.13
N PHE A 102 -13.25 3.78 -17.01
CA PHE A 102 -14.31 3.23 -16.17
C PHE A 102 -15.15 4.33 -15.51
N GLN A 103 -14.52 5.42 -15.07
CA GLN A 103 -15.23 6.59 -14.56
C GLN A 103 -16.10 7.26 -15.63
N GLU A 104 -15.56 7.46 -16.84
CA GLU A 104 -16.33 7.97 -17.99
C GLU A 104 -17.58 7.11 -18.26
N PHE A 105 -17.42 5.78 -18.25
CA PHE A 105 -18.53 4.86 -18.46
C PHE A 105 -19.56 4.89 -17.32
N GLN A 106 -19.12 4.98 -16.06
CA GLN A 106 -20.03 5.10 -14.92
C GLN A 106 -20.87 6.37 -14.99
N ILE A 107 -20.28 7.50 -15.40
CA ILE A 107 -21.00 8.77 -15.56
C ILE A 107 -22.09 8.62 -16.64
N LEU A 108 -21.71 8.12 -17.82
CA LEU A 108 -22.66 7.93 -18.93
C LEU A 108 -23.80 6.96 -18.57
N ALA A 109 -23.48 5.85 -17.90
CA ALA A 109 -24.47 4.87 -17.46
C ALA A 109 -25.44 5.47 -16.43
N ASN A 110 -24.94 6.31 -15.52
CA ASN A 110 -25.76 6.99 -14.53
C ASN A 110 -26.67 8.05 -15.19
N GLU A 111 -26.14 8.86 -16.11
CA GLU A 111 -26.94 9.83 -16.89
C GLU A 111 -28.08 9.14 -17.66
N ASN A 112 -27.79 8.01 -18.32
CA ASN A 112 -28.79 7.23 -19.04
C ASN A 112 -29.83 6.60 -18.09
N ALA A 113 -29.41 6.13 -16.91
CA ALA A 113 -30.31 5.59 -15.90
C ALA A 113 -31.23 6.67 -15.30
N LEU A 114 -30.69 7.87 -15.04
CA LEU A 114 -31.46 9.01 -14.56
C LEU A 114 -32.45 9.51 -15.62
N ALA A 115 -32.06 9.57 -16.90
CA ALA A 115 -32.95 9.93 -17.99
C ALA A 115 -34.06 8.88 -18.21
N ALA A 116 -33.77 7.59 -17.99
CA ALA A 116 -34.77 6.53 -18.02
C ALA A 116 -35.74 6.62 -16.83
N ALA A 117 -35.24 6.95 -15.62
CA ALA A 117 -36.06 7.15 -14.42
C ALA A 117 -36.95 8.40 -14.51
N GLN A 118 -36.49 9.47 -15.15
CA GLN A 118 -37.31 10.66 -15.42
C GLN A 118 -38.45 10.38 -16.40
N LYS A 119 -38.21 9.50 -17.39
CA LYS A 119 -39.25 9.08 -18.35
C LYS A 119 -40.28 8.13 -17.75
N SER A 120 -39.97 7.44 -16.65
CA SER A 120 -40.89 6.52 -15.96
C SER A 120 -41.61 7.12 -14.74
N GLY A 121 -41.46 8.41 -14.46
CA GLY A 121 -42.31 9.14 -13.48
C GLY A 121 -42.03 8.87 -12.00
N ALA A 122 -40.85 8.34 -11.65
CA ALA A 122 -40.54 7.89 -10.28
C ALA A 122 -39.78 8.89 -9.39
N ILE A 123 -39.59 10.16 -9.81
CA ILE A 123 -38.90 11.18 -9.02
C ILE A 123 -39.81 12.41 -8.84
N PRO A 124 -40.20 12.80 -7.60
CA PRO A 124 -41.01 13.99 -7.37
C PRO A 124 -40.20 15.25 -7.69
N ARG A 125 -40.85 16.21 -8.36
CA ARG A 125 -40.28 17.51 -8.71
C ARG A 125 -39.85 18.32 -7.49
#